data_AF-X1VQT9-F1
#
_entry.id   AF-X1VQT9-F1
#
_cell.length_a   1.000
_cell.length_b   1.000
_cell.length_c   1.000
_cell.angle_alpha   90.00
_cell.angle_beta   90.00
_cell.angle_gamma   90.00
#
_symmetry.space_group_name_H-M   'P 1'
#
loop_
_entity.id
_entity.type
_entity.pdbx_description
1 polymer ?
#
loop_
_entity_poly.entity_id
_entity_poly.type
_entity_poly.pdbx_seq_one_letter_code
_entity_poly.pdbx_strand_id
1 'polypeptide(L)'
;ADILIIATDVEKVALNYGRIDYKYLDRVSTADAKEYMKQGHFPPGSMGPKIQAVINFLESGGEQAIITSIEKIKEALEGKSGTHFFINDN
;
A
#
# COMPACT_ATOMS: atom_id res chain seq x y z
N ALA A 1 -12.46 2.41 -12.45
CA ALA A 1 -11.88 3.58 -11.75
C ALA A 1 -10.38 3.41 -11.84
N ASP A 2 -9.67 4.49 -12.13
CA ASP A 2 -8.27 4.39 -12.56
C ASP A 2 -7.35 4.30 -11.34
N ILE A 3 -7.64 5.10 -10.31
CA ILE A 3 -6.86 5.14 -9.07
C ILE A 3 -7.75 4.97 -7.84
N LEU A 4 -7.37 4.06 -6.93
CA LEU A 4 -7.87 4.00 -5.56
C LEU A 4 -6.87 4.68 -4.62
N ILE A 5 -7.36 5.57 -3.74
CA ILE A 5 -6.53 6.17 -2.68
C ILE A 5 -7.16 5.85 -1.33
N ILE A 6 -6.36 5.31 -0.42
CA ILE A 6 -6.73 5.11 0.99
C ILE A 6 -5.91 6.09 1.82
N ALA A 7 -6.60 7.07 2.41
CA ALA A 7 -6.02 7.98 3.39
C ALA A 7 -5.95 7.32 4.78
N THR A 8 -4.82 7.45 5.46
CA THR A 8 -4.57 6.93 6.82
C THR A 8 -3.75 7.94 7.63
N ASP A 9 -3.29 7.53 8.80
CA ASP A 9 -2.42 8.27 9.74
C ASP A 9 -0.92 8.21 9.41
N VAL A 10 -0.50 7.38 8.45
CA VAL A 10 0.90 7.19 8.05
C VAL A 10 1.14 7.55 6.60
N GLU A 11 2.30 8.14 6.32
CA GLU A 11 2.65 8.58 4.95
C GLU A 11 2.90 7.41 4.00
N LYS A 12 3.41 6.27 4.51
CA LYS A 12 3.75 5.06 3.75
C LYS A 12 3.47 3.79 4.56
N VAL A 13 3.16 2.72 3.84
CA VAL A 13 3.11 1.36 4.37
C VAL A 13 4.53 0.88 4.65
N ALA A 14 4.69 0.10 5.72
CA ALA A 14 5.99 -0.45 6.09
C ALA A 14 5.91 -1.95 6.38
N LEU A 15 7.03 -2.62 6.17
CA LEU A 15 7.31 -3.96 6.67
C LEU A 15 7.98 -3.87 8.03
N ASN A 16 7.84 -4.93 8.83
CA ASN A 16 8.53 -5.09 10.12
C ASN A 16 8.28 -3.93 11.10
N TYR A 17 7.05 -3.43 11.18
CA TYR A 17 6.68 -2.33 12.09
C TYR A 17 7.13 -2.60 13.53
N GLY A 18 7.90 -1.67 14.11
CA GLY A 18 8.45 -1.77 15.46
C GLY A 18 9.69 -2.66 15.61
N ARG A 19 10.33 -3.10 14.52
CA ARG A 19 11.56 -3.90 14.53
C ARG A 19 12.75 -3.10 13.97
N ILE A 20 13.96 -3.64 14.12
CA ILE A 20 15.18 -2.99 13.64
C ILE A 20 15.32 -3.02 12.11
N ASP A 21 14.71 -4.01 11.47
CA ASP A 21 14.63 -4.18 10.01
C ASP A 21 13.36 -3.54 9.42
N TYR A 22 12.85 -2.50 10.09
CA TYR A 22 11.74 -1.68 9.63
C TYR A 22 12.04 -1.03 8.28
N LYS A 23 11.10 -1.15 7.34
CA LYS A 23 11.29 -0.65 5.97
C LYS A 23 10.00 -0.11 5.39
N TYR A 24 10.01 1.14 4.93
CA TYR A 24 8.93 1.71 4.12
C TYR A 24 8.91 1.11 2.72
N LEU A 25 7.70 0.98 2.18
CA LEU A 25 7.44 0.54 0.83
C LEU A 25 7.09 1.74 -0.05
N ASP A 26 7.74 1.85 -1.20
CA ASP A 26 7.47 2.90 -2.19
C ASP A 26 6.55 2.39 -3.30
N ARG A 27 6.91 1.25 -3.91
CA ARG A 27 6.17 0.56 -4.96
C ARG A 27 6.06 -0.93 -4.62
N VAL A 28 4.90 -1.51 -4.85
CA VAL A 28 4.59 -2.90 -4.45
C VAL A 28 3.67 -3.55 -5.47
N SER A 29 4.03 -4.72 -5.99
CA SER A 29 3.11 -5.53 -6.78
C SER A 29 2.05 -6.21 -5.91
N THR A 30 0.90 -6.58 -6.49
CA THR A 30 -0.11 -7.36 -5.76
C THR A 30 0.43 -8.72 -5.30
N ALA A 31 1.36 -9.31 -6.05
CA ALA A 31 2.04 -10.56 -5.66
C ALA A 31 2.85 -10.37 -4.37
N ASP A 32 3.69 -9.33 -4.32
CA ASP A 32 4.47 -8.98 -3.14
C ASP A 32 3.57 -8.63 -1.95
N ALA A 33 2.53 -7.82 -2.17
CA ALA A 33 1.59 -7.46 -1.12
C ALA A 33 0.91 -8.70 -0.49
N LYS A 34 0.50 -9.67 -1.32
CA LYS A 34 -0.05 -10.95 -0.85
C LYS A 34 0.96 -11.75 -0.06
N GLU A 35 2.21 -11.78 -0.50
CA GLU A 35 3.27 -12.50 0.21
C GLU A 35 3.57 -11.85 1.56
N TYR A 36 3.68 -10.51 1.62
CA TYR A 36 3.85 -9.78 2.87
C TYR A 36 2.66 -9.95 3.83
N MET A 37 1.43 -10.06 3.30
CA MET A 37 0.26 -10.42 4.10
C MET A 37 0.40 -11.81 4.74
N LYS A 38 0.83 -12.83 3.98
CA LYS A 38 1.05 -14.18 4.51
C LYS A 38 2.16 -14.23 5.57
N GLN A 39 3.19 -13.41 5.40
CA GLN A 39 4.28 -13.25 6.36
C GLN A 39 3.86 -12.48 7.63
N GLY A 40 2.64 -11.93 7.66
CA GLY A 40 2.09 -11.27 8.83
C GLY A 40 2.61 -9.85 9.07
N HIS A 41 3.13 -9.18 8.03
CA HIS A 41 3.62 -7.80 8.17
C HIS A 41 2.52 -6.78 8.42
N PHE A 42 1.27 -7.07 8.06
CA PHE A 42 0.16 -6.12 8.13
C PHE A 42 -0.86 -6.54 9.20
N PRO A 43 -0.99 -5.80 10.32
CA PRO A 43 -1.91 -6.17 11.40
C PRO A 43 -3.37 -6.21 10.94
N PRO A 44 -4.16 -7.23 11.31
CA PRO A 44 -5.52 -7.43 10.83
C PRO A 44 -6.52 -6.36 11.32
N GLY A 45 -6.19 -5.63 12.40
CA GLY A 45 -7.02 -4.54 12.94
C GLY A 45 -6.77 -3.18 12.30
N SER A 46 -5.78 -3.03 11.40
CA SER A 46 -5.41 -1.72 10.86
C SER A 46 -4.97 -1.77 9.40
N MET A 47 -3.74 -2.22 9.12
CA MET A 47 -3.16 -2.16 7.79
C MET A 47 -3.62 -3.34 6.91
N GLY A 48 -3.83 -4.53 7.48
CA GLY A 48 -4.26 -5.72 6.74
C GLY A 48 -5.52 -5.50 5.88
N PRO A 49 -6.63 -4.95 6.44
CA PRO A 49 -7.83 -4.67 5.65
C PRO A 49 -7.60 -3.66 4.51
N LYS A 50 -6.68 -2.70 4.70
CA LYS A 50 -6.35 -1.70 3.65
C LYS A 50 -5.61 -2.36 2.49
N ILE A 51 -4.64 -3.22 2.79
CA ILE A 51 -3.89 -3.98 1.78
C ILE A 51 -4.82 -4.94 1.05
N GLN A 52 -5.74 -5.61 1.75
CA GLN A 52 -6.72 -6.48 1.10
C GLN A 52 -7.64 -5.70 0.14
N ALA A 53 -8.09 -4.51 0.53
CA ALA A 53 -8.90 -3.66 -0.34
C ALA A 53 -8.13 -3.21 -1.60
N VAL A 54 -6.86 -2.84 -1.43
CA VAL A 54 -5.93 -2.52 -2.54
C VAL A 54 -5.81 -3.68 -3.51
N ILE A 55 -5.52 -4.89 -3.00
CA ILE A 55 -5.39 -6.10 -3.82
C ILE A 55 -6.69 -6.35 -4.58
N ASN A 56 -7.84 -6.34 -3.89
CA ASN A 56 -9.13 -6.60 -4.51
C ASN A 56 -9.45 -5.59 -5.62
N PHE A 57 -9.15 -4.30 -5.41
CA PHE A 57 -9.36 -3.26 -6.40
C PHE A 57 -8.51 -3.48 -7.67
N LEU A 58 -7.22 -3.74 -7.48
CA LEU A 58 -6.29 -3.97 -8.60
C LEU A 58 -6.65 -5.24 -9.37
N GLU A 59 -6.97 -6.33 -8.68
CA GLU A 59 -7.37 -7.59 -9.32
C GLU A 59 -8.75 -7.53 -9.98
N SER A 60 -9.57 -6.55 -9.62
CA SER A 60 -10.84 -6.25 -10.29
C SER A 60 -10.68 -5.34 -11.51
N GLY A 61 -9.45 -5.03 -11.92
CA GLY A 61 -9.13 -4.22 -13.11
C GLY A 61 -8.86 -2.75 -12.84
N GLY A 62 -8.60 -2.35 -11.58
CA GLY A 62 -8.07 -1.03 -11.26
C GLY A 62 -6.61 -0.86 -11.73
N GLU A 63 -6.22 0.34 -12.14
CA GLU A 63 -4.88 0.57 -12.71
C GLU A 63 -3.80 0.78 -11.63
N GLN A 64 -4.14 1.54 -10.58
CA GLN A 64 -3.22 1.85 -9.49
C GLN A 64 -3.95 2.02 -8.16
N ALA A 65 -3.32 1.63 -7.05
CA ALA A 65 -3.78 2.03 -5.73
C ALA A 65 -2.67 2.72 -4.92
N ILE A 66 -3.06 3.60 -4.01
CA ILE A 66 -2.13 4.37 -3.18
C ILE A 66 -2.63 4.33 -1.73
N ILE A 67 -1.72 4.03 -0.80
CA ILE A 67 -1.96 4.25 0.63
C ILE A 67 -1.02 5.37 1.09
N THR A 68 -1.59 6.42 1.70
CA THR A 68 -0.82 7.56 2.22
C THR A 68 -1.58 8.30 3.32
N SER A 69 -0.98 9.34 3.90
CA SER A 69 -1.67 10.20 4.87
C SER A 69 -2.49 11.29 4.16
N ILE A 70 -3.47 11.86 4.87
CA ILE A 70 -4.32 12.91 4.30
C ILE A 70 -3.52 14.15 3.86
N GLU A 71 -2.47 14.49 4.62
CA GLU A 71 -1.56 15.61 4.35
C GLU A 71 -0.70 15.36 3.10
N LYS A 72 -0.46 14.09 2.77
CA LYS A 72 0.42 13.66 1.68
C LYS A 72 -0.30 13.27 0.40
N ILE A 73 -1.64 13.32 0.35
CA ILE A 73 -2.43 12.91 -0.84
C ILE A 73 -1.94 13.60 -2.11
N LYS A 74 -1.70 14.92 -2.07
CA LYS A 74 -1.25 15.66 -3.26
C LYS A 74 0.13 15.17 -3.73
N GLU A 75 1.08 15.03 -2.81
CA GLU A 75 2.43 14.56 -3.12
C GLU A 75 2.41 13.10 -3.61
N ALA A 76 1.52 12.27 -3.07
CA ALA A 76 1.36 10.88 -3.48
C ALA A 76 0.76 10.76 -4.88
N LEU A 77 -0.21 11.61 -5.25
CA LEU A 77 -0.72 11.70 -6.62
C LEU A 77 0.36 12.13 -7.63
N GLU A 78 1.34 12.94 -7.19
CA GLU A 78 2.50 13.34 -7.99
C GLU A 78 3.62 12.28 -7.99
N GLY A 79 3.46 11.14 -7.31
CA GLY A 79 4.46 10.08 -7.20
C GLY A 79 5.65 10.40 -6.29
N LYS A 80 5.51 11.39 -5.41
CA LYS A 80 6.59 11.88 -4.51
C LYS A 80 6.47 11.34 -3.08
N SER A 81 5.33 10.76 -2.71
CA SER A 81 5.07 10.17 -1.40
C SER A 81 4.07 9.01 -1.53
N GLY A 82 3.69 8.38 -0.42
CA GLY A 82 2.77 7.24 -0.44
C GLY A 82 3.43 5.91 -0.80
N THR A 83 2.69 4.83 -0.60
CA THR A 83 3.01 3.51 -1.15
C THR A 83 2.09 3.23 -2.32
N HIS A 84 2.68 2.98 -3.48
CA HIS A 84 2.00 2.75 -4.74
C HIS A 84 1.91 1.26 -5.04
N PHE A 85 0.73 0.81 -5.43
CA PHE A 85 0.43 -0.59 -5.69
C PHE A 85 -0.03 -0.79 -7.13
N PHE A 86 0.46 -1.88 -7.73
CA PHE A 86 0.20 -2.25 -9.12
C PHE A 86 -0.02 -3.76 -9.26
N ILE A 87 -0.65 -4.21 -10.35
CA ILE A 87 -0.78 -5.64 -10.64
C ILE A 87 0.59 -6.30 -10.82
N ASN A 88 1.46 -5.70 -11.64
CA ASN A 88 2.82 -6.16 -11.91
C ASN A 88 3.84 -5.07 -11.57
N ASP A 89 5.07 -5.46 -11.27
CA ASP A 89 6.19 -4.52 -11.19
C ASP A 89 6.59 -4.10 -12.61
N ASN A 90 6.29 -2.86 -12.97
CA ASN A 90 6.89 -2.13 -14.09
C ASN A 90 7.99 -1.20 -13.57
#